data_AF-I2FZK5-F1
#
_entry.id   AF-I2FZK5-F1
#
_cell.length_a   1.000
_cell.length_b   1.000
_cell.length_c   1.000
_cell.angle_alpha   90.00
_cell.angle_beta   90.00
_cell.angle_gamma   90.00
#
_symmetry.space_group_name_H-M   'P 1'
#
loop_
_entity.id
_entity.type
_entity.pdbx_description
1 polymer ?
#
loop_
_entity_poly.entity_id
_entity_poly.type
_entity_poly.pdbx_seq_one_letter_code
_entity_poly.pdbx_strand_id
1 'polypeptide(L)'
;MVDKTDSQAGANEAAKRSRRTKKTIVIQQTQAENTANDDNEIDDKPDYESDSNDIGKQYSFHTLAKLLKLVPKLTTQNYYSWSAHVISFLQSVLHAMEHLEGVYNPDHPKWSCPFDDALTNAVQGTIDTIGKYNVNYLMINIIREYLTFGQVWSKIKNSLGDKATRASCWLALITQLGDTRMFHANAQKLIQEIRTIQAEGSTLGRPFADNTCKRSRARD
;
A
#
# COMPACT_ATOMS: atom_id res chain seq x y z
N MET A 1 63.24 10.71 11.48
CA MET A 1 63.30 10.08 10.15
C MET A 1 61.88 9.97 9.65
N VAL A 2 61.64 10.62 8.52
CA VAL A 2 60.36 10.73 7.81
C VAL A 2 60.32 9.58 6.82
N ASP A 3 59.23 8.81 6.78
CA ASP A 3 58.85 8.12 5.56
C ASP A 3 57.36 8.31 5.31
N LYS A 4 57.09 9.07 4.25
CA LYS A 4 55.81 9.25 3.59
C LYS A 4 55.60 8.06 2.67
N THR A 5 54.39 7.52 2.62
CA THR A 5 53.97 6.66 1.52
C THR A 5 52.61 7.12 1.03
N ASP A 6 52.64 7.98 0.03
CA ASP A 6 51.52 8.28 -0.86
C ASP A 6 51.46 7.20 -1.95
N SER A 7 50.27 6.66 -2.22
CA SER A 7 49.87 6.00 -3.47
C SER A 7 48.39 5.66 -3.39
N GLN A 8 47.55 5.74 -4.41
CA GLN A 8 47.53 6.42 -5.70
C GLN A 8 46.07 6.24 -6.16
N ALA A 9 45.47 7.30 -6.70
CA ALA A 9 44.12 7.30 -7.22
C ALA A 9 43.96 6.33 -8.41
N GLY A 10 42.91 5.52 -8.39
CA GLY A 10 42.47 4.70 -9.51
C GLY A 10 41.01 5.02 -9.84
N ALA A 11 40.81 5.98 -10.74
CA ALA A 11 39.54 6.19 -11.42
C ALA A 11 39.31 5.04 -12.41
N ASN A 12 38.12 4.45 -12.41
CA ASN A 12 37.61 3.75 -13.59
C ASN A 12 36.11 3.95 -13.71
N GLU A 13 35.79 4.83 -14.65
CA GLU A 13 34.49 5.10 -15.23
C GLU A 13 34.25 4.04 -16.33
N ALA A 14 33.17 3.27 -16.24
CA ALA A 14 32.68 2.48 -17.37
C ALA A 14 31.18 2.24 -17.28
N ALA A 15 30.45 3.08 -18.02
CA ALA A 15 29.04 2.95 -18.31
C ALA A 15 28.74 1.64 -19.07
N LYS A 16 27.71 0.90 -18.66
CA LYS A 16 26.95 0.01 -19.56
C LYS A 16 25.45 0.09 -19.32
N ARG A 17 24.80 0.75 -20.30
CA ARG A 17 23.37 0.68 -20.66
C ARG A 17 22.86 -0.76 -20.55
N SER A 18 21.89 -1.01 -19.67
CA SER A 18 21.05 -2.21 -19.76
C SER A 18 19.74 -1.86 -20.46
N ARG A 19 19.51 -2.51 -21.60
CA ARG A 19 18.35 -2.35 -22.48
C ARG A 19 17.08 -2.83 -21.78
N ARG A 20 16.07 -1.96 -21.83
CA ARG A 20 14.69 -2.16 -21.37
C ARG A 20 13.95 -3.05 -22.36
N THR A 21 13.76 -4.33 -22.05
CA THR A 21 12.90 -5.23 -22.82
C THR A 21 11.46 -5.06 -22.32
N LYS A 22 10.62 -4.31 -23.05
CA LYS A 22 9.17 -4.30 -22.85
C LYS A 22 8.62 -5.65 -23.30
N LYS A 23 8.18 -6.49 -22.37
CA LYS A 23 7.28 -7.61 -22.67
C LYS A 23 5.86 -7.05 -22.72
N THR A 24 5.33 -6.93 -23.93
CA THR A 24 3.90 -6.76 -24.17
C THR A 24 3.21 -8.07 -23.80
N ILE A 25 2.42 -8.07 -22.72
CA ILE A 25 1.52 -9.18 -22.42
C ILE A 25 0.22 -8.88 -23.18
N VAL A 26 0.03 -9.60 -24.29
CA VAL A 26 -1.25 -9.65 -25.01
C VAL A 26 -2.13 -10.64 -24.24
N ILE A 27 -3.13 -10.12 -23.52
CA ILE A 27 -4.20 -10.94 -22.95
C ILE A 27 -5.21 -11.14 -24.08
N GLN A 28 -5.23 -12.34 -24.67
CA GLN A 28 -6.34 -12.80 -25.49
C GLN A 28 -7.52 -13.08 -24.55
N GLN A 29 -8.54 -12.24 -24.63
CA GLN A 29 -9.83 -12.50 -24.01
C GLN A 29 -10.65 -13.34 -24.98
N THR A 30 -10.87 -14.60 -24.62
CA THR A 30 -11.75 -15.51 -25.36
C THR A 30 -13.19 -15.03 -25.23
N GLN A 31 -13.81 -14.64 -26.34
CA GLN A 31 -15.25 -14.46 -26.47
C GLN A 31 -15.93 -15.83 -26.35
N ALA A 32 -16.91 -15.93 -25.46
CA ALA A 32 -17.95 -16.95 -25.52
C ALA A 32 -19.20 -16.31 -26.13
N GLU A 33 -19.61 -16.86 -27.25
CA GLU A 33 -20.76 -16.48 -28.06
C GLU A 33 -21.98 -17.35 -27.67
N ASN A 34 -23.18 -16.82 -27.95
CA ASN A 34 -24.53 -17.43 -27.90
C ASN A 34 -25.27 -17.25 -26.54
N THR A 35 -26.53 -16.81 -26.45
CA THR A 35 -27.68 -16.93 -27.38
C THR A 35 -28.82 -15.97 -26.94
N ALA A 36 -29.42 -15.30 -27.93
CA ALA A 36 -30.82 -14.87 -28.16
C ALA A 36 -31.74 -14.25 -27.07
N ASN A 37 -32.31 -13.12 -27.51
CA ASN A 37 -33.71 -12.64 -27.44
C ASN A 37 -34.34 -12.35 -26.07
N ASP A 38 -34.59 -11.06 -25.82
CA ASP A 38 -35.97 -10.61 -25.58
C ASP A 38 -36.14 -9.14 -26.00
N ASP A 39 -37.05 -8.93 -26.95
CA ASP A 39 -37.55 -7.62 -27.37
C ASP A 39 -38.56 -7.14 -26.32
N ASN A 40 -38.28 -6.02 -25.65
CA ASN A 40 -39.30 -5.13 -25.09
C ASN A 40 -38.74 -3.71 -24.96
N GLU A 41 -38.97 -2.93 -26.01
CA GLU A 41 -39.62 -1.62 -25.98
C GLU A 41 -39.79 -0.96 -24.59
N ILE A 42 -39.03 0.10 -24.33
CA ILE A 42 -39.50 1.50 -24.17
C ILE A 42 -38.23 2.37 -24.04
N ASP A 43 -37.96 3.10 -25.11
CA ASP A 43 -36.90 4.10 -25.23
C ASP A 43 -37.42 5.44 -24.70
N ASP A 44 -37.37 5.60 -23.38
CA ASP A 44 -37.35 6.91 -22.73
C ASP A 44 -36.01 7.02 -22.01
N LYS A 45 -34.92 7.07 -22.80
CA LYS A 45 -33.65 7.60 -22.29
C LYS A 45 -33.83 9.11 -22.13
N PRO A 46 -33.78 9.65 -20.91
CA PRO A 46 -33.56 11.08 -20.78
C PRO A 46 -32.15 11.30 -21.33
N ASP A 47 -32.04 12.18 -22.32
CA ASP A 47 -30.76 12.78 -22.70
C ASP A 47 -30.28 13.59 -21.49
N TYR A 48 -29.70 12.89 -20.53
CA TYR A 48 -28.85 13.49 -19.53
C TYR A 48 -27.59 13.88 -20.27
N GLU A 49 -27.62 15.04 -20.93
CA GLU A 49 -26.46 15.89 -21.10
C GLU A 49 -25.93 16.20 -19.70
N SER A 50 -25.24 15.21 -19.15
CA SER A 50 -24.52 15.35 -17.92
C SER A 50 -23.34 16.24 -18.28
N ASP A 51 -23.53 17.54 -18.06
CA ASP A 51 -22.49 18.57 -17.99
C ASP A 51 -21.53 18.29 -16.80
N SER A 52 -21.43 17.02 -16.39
CA SER A 52 -20.67 16.55 -15.26
C SER A 52 -19.28 16.15 -15.72
N ASN A 53 -18.34 16.82 -15.07
CA ASN A 53 -17.09 16.25 -14.60
C ASN A 53 -15.89 16.29 -15.55
N ASP A 54 -15.48 17.50 -15.91
CA ASP A 54 -14.06 17.78 -16.23
C ASP A 54 -13.13 17.64 -15.00
N ILE A 55 -13.68 17.40 -13.80
CA ILE A 55 -12.95 17.12 -12.55
C ILE A 55 -11.97 15.94 -12.74
N GLY A 56 -12.39 14.91 -13.48
CA GLY A 56 -11.52 13.76 -13.76
C GLY A 56 -10.27 14.13 -14.58
N LYS A 57 -10.32 15.22 -15.35
CA LYS A 57 -9.15 15.73 -16.10
C LYS A 57 -8.29 16.67 -15.27
N GLN A 58 -8.84 17.27 -14.21
CA GLN A 58 -8.15 18.29 -13.43
C GLN A 58 -6.94 17.73 -12.66
N TYR A 59 -7.03 16.48 -12.20
CA TYR A 59 -5.98 15.86 -11.38
C TYR A 59 -5.47 14.56 -12.01
N SER A 60 -4.50 14.69 -12.91
CA SER A 60 -3.74 13.53 -13.38
C SER A 60 -2.92 12.92 -12.23
N PHE A 61 -2.65 11.60 -12.31
CA PHE A 61 -1.69 10.93 -11.42
C PHE A 61 -0.36 11.66 -11.31
N HIS A 62 0.16 12.23 -12.41
CA HIS A 62 1.44 12.92 -12.42
C HIS A 62 1.39 14.21 -11.58
N THR A 63 0.27 14.93 -11.63
CA THR A 63 0.03 16.12 -10.80
C THR A 63 0.00 15.75 -9.33
N LEU A 64 -0.82 14.75 -8.96
CA LEU A 64 -0.96 14.29 -7.58
C LEU A 64 0.37 13.76 -7.03
N ALA A 65 1.08 12.93 -7.81
CA ALA A 65 2.38 12.39 -7.42
C ALA A 65 3.44 13.49 -7.23
N LYS A 66 3.43 14.54 -8.07
CA LYS A 66 4.35 15.68 -7.92
C LYS A 66 4.10 16.44 -6.63
N LEU A 67 2.83 16.62 -6.25
CA LEU A 67 2.45 17.31 -5.01
C LEU A 67 2.78 16.45 -3.78
N LEU A 68 2.45 15.15 -3.83
CA LEU A 68 2.75 14.20 -2.76
C LEU A 68 4.24 13.86 -2.63
N LYS A 69 5.10 14.26 -3.58
CA LYS A 69 6.56 14.13 -3.47
C LYS A 69 7.14 14.85 -2.25
N LEU A 70 6.46 15.89 -1.76
CA LEU A 70 6.87 16.64 -0.57
C LEU A 70 6.48 15.94 0.74
N VAL A 71 5.58 14.95 0.68
CA VAL A 71 5.21 14.15 1.85
C VAL A 71 6.39 13.24 2.20
N PRO A 72 6.80 13.18 3.48
CA PRO A 72 7.82 12.23 3.94
C PRO A 72 7.47 10.81 3.51
N LYS A 73 8.45 9.94 3.28
CA LYS A 73 8.13 8.55 2.94
C LYS A 73 7.50 7.82 4.13
N LEU A 74 6.43 7.05 3.92
CA LEU A 74 5.76 6.30 4.97
C LEU A 74 6.68 5.17 5.46
N THR A 75 6.87 5.15 6.78
CA THR A 75 7.56 4.10 7.53
C THR A 75 6.70 3.70 8.73
N THR A 76 7.05 2.60 9.41
CA THR A 76 6.37 2.22 10.66
C THR A 76 6.53 3.22 11.80
N GLN A 77 7.49 4.15 11.71
CA GLN A 77 7.83 5.10 12.77
C GLN A 77 7.16 6.46 12.62
N ASN A 78 6.88 6.89 11.38
CA ASN A 78 6.36 8.23 11.10
C ASN A 78 4.90 8.23 10.65
N TYR A 79 4.17 7.12 10.80
CA TYR A 79 2.79 6.97 10.34
C TYR A 79 1.88 8.17 10.69
N TYR A 80 1.87 8.63 11.95
CA TYR A 80 0.98 9.73 12.34
C TYR A 80 1.33 11.05 11.63
N SER A 81 2.62 11.41 11.58
CA SER A 81 3.08 12.61 10.87
C SER A 81 2.80 12.50 9.36
N TRP A 82 3.09 11.35 8.77
CA TRP A 82 2.78 11.06 7.37
C TRP A 82 1.27 11.21 7.08
N SER A 83 0.42 10.61 7.92
CA SER A 83 -1.03 10.63 7.74
C SER A 83 -1.59 12.05 7.82
N ALA A 84 -1.06 12.89 8.73
CA ALA A 84 -1.45 14.29 8.84
C ALA A 84 -1.09 15.08 7.58
N HIS A 85 0.10 14.85 7.00
CA HIS A 85 0.51 15.49 5.75
C HIS A 85 -0.34 15.05 4.56
N VAL A 86 -0.66 13.75 4.46
CA VAL A 86 -1.54 13.25 3.39
C VAL A 86 -2.95 13.81 3.53
N ILE A 87 -3.55 13.80 4.73
CA ILE A 87 -4.89 14.36 4.94
C ILE A 87 -4.91 15.86 4.61
N SER A 88 -3.93 16.63 5.10
CA SER A 88 -3.84 18.06 4.80
C SER A 88 -3.72 18.33 3.30
N PHE A 89 -2.97 17.49 2.58
CA PHE A 89 -2.90 17.55 1.13
C PHE A 89 -4.24 17.23 0.46
N LEU A 90 -4.91 16.14 0.85
CA LEU A 90 -6.19 15.73 0.26
C LEU A 90 -7.29 16.76 0.49
N GLN A 91 -7.28 17.47 1.63
CA GLN A 91 -8.18 18.59 1.88
C GLN A 91 -8.04 19.74 0.87
N SER A 92 -6.88 19.88 0.22
CA SER A 92 -6.66 20.88 -0.85
C SER A 92 -7.09 20.39 -2.24
N VAL A 93 -7.38 19.10 -2.40
CA VAL A 93 -7.80 18.50 -3.67
C VAL A 93 -9.30 18.27 -3.60
N LEU A 94 -10.04 18.94 -4.49
CA LEU A 94 -11.50 18.81 -4.57
C LEU A 94 -11.91 17.34 -4.67
N HIS A 95 -12.91 16.93 -3.89
CA HIS A 95 -13.47 15.57 -3.82
C HIS A 95 -12.55 14.47 -3.27
N ALA A 96 -11.28 14.73 -2.98
CA ALA A 96 -10.34 13.70 -2.55
C ALA A 96 -10.66 13.18 -1.14
N MET A 97 -11.21 14.03 -0.27
CA MET A 97 -11.65 13.63 1.07
C MET A 97 -12.86 12.68 1.03
N GLU A 98 -13.80 12.91 0.12
CA GLU A 98 -14.98 12.06 -0.06
C GLU A 98 -14.60 10.67 -0.59
N HIS A 99 -13.59 10.58 -1.47
CA HIS A 99 -12.99 9.31 -1.87
C HIS A 99 -12.24 8.63 -0.71
N LEU A 100 -11.50 9.39 0.10
CA LEU A 100 -10.76 8.89 1.28
C LEU A 100 -11.70 8.27 2.31
N GLU A 101 -12.82 8.93 2.57
CA GLU A 101 -13.84 8.52 3.54
C GLU A 101 -14.75 7.40 2.99
N GLY A 102 -14.69 7.12 1.68
CA GLY A 102 -15.54 6.14 1.02
C GLY A 102 -16.98 6.61 0.83
N VAL A 103 -17.23 7.92 0.94
CA VAL A 103 -18.54 8.54 0.65
C VAL A 103 -18.90 8.35 -0.83
N TYR A 104 -17.90 8.48 -1.71
CA TYR A 104 -18.05 8.15 -3.13
C TYR A 104 -17.63 6.69 -3.34
N ASN A 105 -18.62 5.82 -3.46
CA ASN A 105 -18.46 4.43 -3.87
C ASN A 105 -18.65 4.28 -5.39
N PRO A 106 -18.36 3.12 -5.99
CA PRO A 106 -18.48 2.93 -7.44
C PRO A 106 -19.85 3.25 -8.06
N ASP A 107 -20.92 3.18 -7.27
CA ASP A 107 -22.29 3.47 -7.71
C ASP A 107 -22.66 4.96 -7.59
N HIS A 108 -21.80 5.78 -6.94
CA HIS A 108 -22.06 7.19 -6.70
C HIS A 108 -21.79 8.02 -7.98
N PRO A 109 -22.67 8.95 -8.39
CA PRO A 109 -22.54 9.68 -9.66
C PRO A 109 -21.31 10.60 -9.74
N LYS A 110 -20.75 11.00 -8.60
CA LYS A 110 -19.50 11.78 -8.51
C LYS A 110 -18.24 10.91 -8.37
N TRP A 111 -18.41 9.59 -8.27
CA TRP A 111 -17.26 8.70 -8.22
C TRP A 111 -16.59 8.62 -9.58
N SER A 112 -15.26 8.64 -9.57
CA SER A 112 -14.44 8.59 -10.76
C SER A 112 -13.35 7.56 -10.58
N CYS A 113 -13.45 6.43 -11.31
CA CYS A 113 -12.44 5.36 -11.31
C CYS A 113 -11.03 5.90 -11.59
N PRO A 114 -10.79 6.70 -12.66
CA PRO A 114 -9.45 7.21 -12.93
C PRO A 114 -8.88 8.11 -11.82
N PHE A 115 -9.74 8.86 -11.12
CA PHE A 115 -9.32 9.71 -10.02
C PHE A 115 -9.00 8.90 -8.76
N ASP A 116 -9.83 7.91 -8.45
CA ASP A 116 -9.60 6.95 -7.34
C ASP A 116 -8.28 6.18 -7.53
N ASP A 117 -8.03 5.69 -8.74
CA ASP A 117 -6.77 5.05 -9.13
C ASP A 117 -5.59 6.02 -9.01
N ALA A 118 -5.75 7.28 -9.44
CA ALA A 118 -4.70 8.27 -9.36
C ALA A 118 -4.33 8.61 -7.90
N LEU A 119 -5.32 8.76 -7.01
CA LEU A 119 -5.11 8.94 -5.57
C LEU A 119 -4.42 7.74 -4.95
N THR A 120 -4.90 6.53 -5.25
CA THR A 120 -4.33 5.27 -4.77
C THR A 120 -2.86 5.13 -5.16
N ASN A 121 -2.55 5.30 -6.44
CA ASN A 121 -1.18 5.22 -6.93
C ASN A 121 -0.29 6.31 -6.34
N ALA A 122 -0.81 7.53 -6.16
CA ALA A 122 -0.01 8.63 -5.63
C ALA A 122 0.33 8.41 -4.15
N VAL A 123 -0.62 7.94 -3.34
CA VAL A 123 -0.38 7.56 -1.94
C VAL A 123 0.58 6.37 -1.85
N GLN A 124 0.41 5.34 -2.69
CA GLN A 124 1.36 4.22 -2.79
C GLN A 124 2.78 4.71 -3.12
N GLY A 125 2.91 5.71 -3.99
CA GLY A 125 4.17 6.35 -4.33
C GLY A 125 4.88 7.02 -3.15
N THR A 126 4.19 7.30 -2.04
CA THR A 126 4.79 7.83 -0.81
C THR A 126 5.31 6.75 0.13
N ILE A 127 5.09 5.46 -0.15
CA ILE A 127 5.50 4.37 0.73
C ILE A 127 7.01 4.10 0.58
N ASP A 128 7.72 4.01 1.70
CA ASP A 128 9.10 3.53 1.70
C ASP A 128 9.13 2.02 1.51
N THR A 129 9.77 1.59 0.42
CA THR A 129 9.96 0.18 0.06
C THR A 129 11.39 -0.30 0.30
N ILE A 130 12.33 0.61 0.60
CA ILE A 130 13.77 0.35 0.68
C ILE A 130 14.31 1.02 1.95
N GLY A 131 13.92 0.52 3.11
CA GLY A 131 14.33 1.09 4.39
C GLY A 131 14.22 0.11 5.55
N LYS A 132 14.97 0.34 6.64
CA LYS A 132 14.93 -0.50 7.86
C LYS A 132 13.52 -0.61 8.46
N TYR A 133 12.72 0.44 8.30
CA TYR A 133 11.36 0.56 8.81
C TYR A 133 10.33 0.56 7.67
N ASN A 134 10.67 -0.05 6.52
CA ASN A 134 9.78 -0.15 5.38
C ASN A 134 8.49 -0.87 5.75
N VAL A 135 7.42 -0.51 5.07
CA VAL A 135 6.09 -1.12 5.24
C VAL A 135 5.71 -1.92 4.00
N ASN A 136 6.70 -2.53 3.34
CA ASN A 136 6.50 -3.21 2.05
C ASN A 136 5.51 -4.38 2.13
N TYR A 137 5.36 -5.00 3.31
CA TYR A 137 4.35 -6.02 3.54
C TYR A 137 2.91 -5.49 3.34
N LEU A 138 2.66 -4.20 3.61
CA LEU A 138 1.37 -3.56 3.33
C LEU A 138 1.10 -3.49 1.84
N MET A 139 2.13 -3.19 1.03
CA MET A 139 2.00 -3.11 -0.43
C MET A 139 1.58 -4.46 -1.02
N ILE A 140 2.11 -5.57 -0.51
CA ILE A 140 1.70 -6.91 -0.98
C ILE A 140 0.20 -7.15 -0.74
N ASN A 141 -0.31 -6.75 0.42
CA ASN A 141 -1.73 -6.91 0.76
C ASN A 141 -2.63 -5.94 -0.01
N ILE A 142 -2.13 -4.76 -0.33
CA ILE A 142 -2.85 -3.75 -1.10
C ILE A 142 -2.90 -4.12 -2.59
N ILE A 143 -1.78 -4.55 -3.18
CA ILE A 143 -1.68 -4.86 -4.63
C ILE A 143 -2.46 -6.13 -4.99
N ARG A 144 -2.59 -7.09 -4.07
CA ARG A 144 -3.32 -8.34 -4.32
C ARG A 144 -4.82 -8.14 -4.48
N GLU A 145 -5.36 -7.03 -3.98
CA GLU A 145 -6.79 -6.75 -3.98
C GLU A 145 -7.04 -5.49 -4.82
N TYR A 146 -8.03 -5.52 -5.71
CA TYR A 146 -8.47 -4.31 -6.42
C TYR A 146 -9.29 -3.45 -5.46
N LEU A 147 -8.59 -2.64 -4.66
CA LEU A 147 -9.18 -1.82 -3.59
C LEU A 147 -9.38 -0.39 -4.06
N THR A 148 -10.49 0.21 -3.64
CA THR A 148 -10.71 1.65 -3.78
C THR A 148 -9.77 2.43 -2.85
N PHE A 149 -9.58 3.72 -3.14
CA PHE A 149 -8.71 4.59 -2.36
C PHE A 149 -9.04 4.59 -0.87
N GLY A 150 -10.31 4.74 -0.50
CA GLY A 150 -10.76 4.70 0.90
C GLY A 150 -10.49 3.36 1.58
N GLN A 151 -10.58 2.24 0.84
CA GLN A 151 -10.23 0.91 1.35
C GLN A 151 -8.73 0.76 1.57
N VAL A 152 -7.90 1.22 0.63
CA VAL A 152 -6.43 1.26 0.77
C VAL A 152 -6.04 2.07 2.00
N TRP A 153 -6.61 3.27 2.15
CA TRP A 153 -6.37 4.13 3.31
C TRP A 153 -6.76 3.46 4.62
N SER A 154 -7.95 2.87 4.67
CA SER A 154 -8.44 2.15 5.85
C SER A 154 -7.53 0.99 6.24
N LYS A 155 -7.01 0.23 5.26
CA LYS A 155 -6.04 -0.85 5.52
C LYS A 155 -4.73 -0.32 6.10
N ILE A 156 -4.18 0.76 5.54
CA ILE A 156 -2.96 1.39 6.06
C ILE A 156 -3.20 1.85 7.50
N LYS A 157 -4.31 2.55 7.74
CA LYS A 157 -4.70 3.07 9.05
C LYS A 157 -4.86 1.94 10.08
N ASN A 158 -5.54 0.86 9.74
CA ASN A 158 -5.74 -0.26 10.66
C ASN A 158 -4.41 -0.98 10.95
N SER A 159 -3.56 -1.14 9.94
CA SER A 159 -2.29 -1.87 10.10
C SER A 159 -1.23 -1.08 10.89
N LEU A 160 -1.21 0.25 10.76
CA LEU A 160 -0.18 1.10 11.37
C LEU A 160 -0.66 1.97 12.53
N GLY A 161 -1.96 2.27 12.59
CA GLY A 161 -2.55 3.21 13.55
C GLY A 161 -2.85 2.59 14.91
N ASP A 162 -3.06 1.28 14.98
CA ASP A 162 -3.20 0.58 16.26
C ASP A 162 -1.87 -0.08 16.65
N LYS A 163 -1.35 0.32 17.82
CA LYS A 163 -0.10 -0.23 18.37
C LYS A 163 -0.22 -1.73 18.64
N ALA A 164 -1.40 -2.21 19.05
CA ALA A 164 -1.64 -3.63 19.27
C ALA A 164 -1.65 -4.40 17.94
N THR A 165 -2.37 -3.89 16.93
CA THR A 165 -2.35 -4.45 15.56
C THR A 165 -0.95 -4.44 14.96
N ARG A 166 -0.15 -3.38 15.15
CA ARG A 166 1.25 -3.35 14.69
C ARG A 166 2.10 -4.45 15.32
N ALA A 167 1.95 -4.67 16.63
CA ALA A 167 2.64 -5.77 17.32
C ALA A 167 2.17 -7.14 16.81
N SER A 168 0.86 -7.30 16.59
CA SER A 168 0.27 -8.53 16.07
C SER A 168 0.72 -8.86 14.64
N CYS A 169 0.72 -7.88 13.71
CA CYS A 169 1.22 -8.06 12.35
C CYS A 169 2.71 -8.43 12.34
N TRP A 170 3.51 -7.81 13.21
CA TRP A 170 4.93 -8.14 13.33
C TRP A 170 5.14 -9.57 13.84
N LEU A 171 4.38 -9.99 14.85
CA LEU A 171 4.39 -11.37 15.35
C LEU A 171 3.94 -12.38 14.28
N ALA A 172 2.88 -12.07 13.53
CA ALA A 172 2.41 -12.92 12.45
C ALA A 172 3.46 -13.11 11.36
N LEU A 173 4.20 -12.06 10.99
CA LEU A 173 5.32 -12.14 10.04
C LEU A 173 6.46 -13.00 10.58
N ILE A 174 6.80 -12.90 11.87
CA ILE A 174 7.82 -13.75 12.50
C ILE A 174 7.39 -15.22 12.53
N THR A 175 6.12 -15.48 12.85
CA THR A 175 5.56 -16.83 12.85
C THR A 175 5.59 -17.42 11.44
N GLN A 176 5.13 -16.67 10.43
CA GLN A 176 5.22 -17.09 9.03
C GLN A 176 6.68 -17.35 8.61
N LEU A 177 7.62 -16.50 9.03
CA LEU A 177 9.05 -16.69 8.76
C LEU A 177 9.58 -17.97 9.40
N GLY A 178 9.10 -18.32 10.61
CA GLY A 178 9.42 -19.57 11.29
C GLY A 178 8.77 -20.81 10.67
N ASP A 179 7.59 -20.67 10.06
CA ASP A 179 6.84 -21.75 9.42
C ASP A 179 7.37 -22.05 8.01
N THR A 180 7.84 -21.04 7.28
CA THR A 180 8.71 -21.29 6.13
C THR A 180 9.96 -21.97 6.64
N ARG A 181 10.09 -23.28 6.42
CA ARG A 181 11.32 -24.06 6.60
C ARG A 181 12.45 -23.42 5.78
N MET A 182 13.03 -22.34 6.28
CA MET A 182 14.25 -21.79 5.74
C MET A 182 15.38 -22.68 6.22
N PHE A 183 15.97 -23.44 5.30
CA PHE A 183 17.11 -24.34 5.49
C PHE A 183 18.42 -23.62 5.92
N HIS A 184 18.33 -22.41 6.48
CA HIS A 184 19.48 -21.59 6.82
C HIS A 184 19.53 -21.34 8.34
N ALA A 185 20.53 -21.93 9.00
CA ALA A 185 20.75 -21.86 10.45
C ALA A 185 20.75 -20.42 11.01
N ASN A 186 21.20 -19.45 10.22
CA ASN A 186 21.23 -18.04 10.60
C ASN A 186 19.83 -17.44 10.80
N ALA A 187 18.83 -17.86 10.01
CA ALA A 187 17.44 -17.38 10.16
C ALA A 187 16.78 -18.00 11.40
N GLN A 188 17.03 -19.29 11.66
CA GLN A 188 16.54 -19.96 12.88
C GLN A 188 17.13 -19.34 14.14
N LYS A 189 18.43 -18.99 14.13
CA LYS A 189 19.09 -18.31 15.25
C LYS A 189 18.45 -16.96 15.55
N LEU A 190 18.21 -16.15 14.51
CA LEU A 190 17.55 -14.84 14.66
C LEU A 190 16.13 -14.98 15.23
N ILE A 191 15.36 -15.97 14.77
CA ILE A 191 14.01 -16.24 15.30
C ILE A 191 14.07 -16.61 16.78
N GLN A 192 15.06 -17.42 17.20
CA GLN A 192 15.23 -17.76 18.61
C GLN A 192 15.61 -16.55 19.46
N GLU A 193 16.56 -15.71 19.01
CA GLU A 193 16.94 -14.48 19.72
C GLU A 193 15.74 -13.54 19.91
N ILE A 194 14.89 -13.38 18.89
CA ILE A 194 13.66 -12.57 18.99
C ILE A 194 12.69 -13.15 20.03
N ARG A 195 12.50 -14.47 20.05
CA ARG A 195 11.63 -15.13 21.05
C ARG A 195 12.17 -14.99 22.47
N THR A 196 13.48 -15.09 22.65
CA THR A 196 14.14 -14.91 23.96
C THR A 196 13.94 -13.48 24.47
N ILE A 197 14.20 -12.47 23.63
CA ILE A 197 13.98 -11.06 23.99
C ILE A 197 12.51 -10.81 24.36
N GLN A 198 11.57 -11.42 23.64
CA GLN A 198 10.14 -11.30 23.94
C GLN A 198 9.77 -11.95 25.28
N ALA A 199 10.33 -13.13 25.60
CA ALA A 199 10.10 -13.82 26.86
C ALA A 199 10.67 -13.02 28.05
N GLU A 200 11.89 -12.50 27.92
CA GLU A 200 12.55 -11.65 28.93
C GLU A 200 11.81 -10.31 29.14
N GLY A 201 11.30 -9.71 28.06
CA GLY A 201 10.47 -8.51 28.16
C GLY A 201 9.15 -8.76 28.89
N SER A 202 8.60 -9.98 28.78
CA SER A 202 7.36 -10.38 29.45
C SER A 202 7.54 -10.67 30.94
N THR A 203 8.71 -11.17 31.37
CA THR A 203 9.03 -11.40 32.78
C THR A 203 9.33 -10.12 33.55
N LEU A 204 9.79 -9.06 32.86
CA LEU A 204 10.02 -7.73 33.45
C LEU A 204 8.73 -6.90 33.69
N GLY A 205 7.56 -7.53 33.66
CA GLY A 205 6.32 -6.94 34.19
C GLY A 205 5.58 -6.00 33.22
N ARG A 206 5.92 -5.99 31.93
CA ARG A 206 5.11 -5.32 30.91
C ARG A 206 4.53 -6.38 29.95
N PRO A 207 3.44 -7.06 30.31
CA PRO A 207 2.79 -7.99 29.41
C PRO A 207 2.37 -7.24 28.14
N PHE A 208 2.79 -7.73 26.98
CA PHE A 208 2.04 -7.47 25.75
C PHE A 208 0.68 -8.12 25.97
N ALA A 209 -0.33 -7.32 26.29
CA ALA A 209 -1.68 -7.83 26.43
C ALA A 209 -2.05 -8.55 25.14
N ASP A 210 -2.14 -9.88 25.24
CA ASP A 210 -2.69 -10.74 24.23
C ASP A 210 -4.18 -10.42 24.19
N ASN A 211 -4.56 -9.52 23.29
CA ASN A 211 -5.97 -9.20 23.05
C ASN A 211 -6.56 -10.42 22.36
N THR A 212 -6.82 -11.47 23.12
CA THR A 212 -7.59 -12.64 22.71
C THR A 212 -8.92 -12.12 22.18
N CYS A 213 -9.00 -12.04 20.86
CA CYS A 213 -10.23 -11.86 20.11
C CYS A 213 -11.14 -13.03 20.50
N LYS A 214 -12.05 -12.79 21.45
CA LYS A 214 -13.11 -13.73 21.77
C LYS A 214 -14.00 -13.84 20.54
N ARG A 215 -13.73 -14.86 19.73
CA ARG A 215 -14.58 -15.33 18.64
C ARG A 215 -15.88 -15.83 19.26
N SER A 216 -16.91 -14.99 19.30
CA SER A 216 -18.26 -15.41 19.64
C SER A 216 -18.76 -16.37 18.55
N ARG A 217 -18.75 -17.67 18.85
CA ARG A 217 -19.58 -18.64 18.15
C ARG A 217 -21.02 -18.41 18.60
N ALA A 218 -21.85 -17.88 17.70
CA ALA A 218 -23.29 -18.09 17.80
C ALA A 218 -23.56 -19.59 17.69
N ARG A 219 -24.28 -20.15 18.67
CA ARG A 219 -25.01 -21.40 18.50
C ARG A 219 -26.45 -21.04 18.15
N ASP A 220 -27.03 -21.94 17.36
CA ASP A 220 -28.39 -21.96 16.80
C ASP A 220 -29.49 -21.50 17.76
#